data_AF-A0A0P4WDV2-F1
#
_entry.id   AF-A0A0P4WDV2-F1
#
_cell.length_a   1.000
_cell.length_b   1.000
_cell.length_c   1.000
_cell.angle_alpha   90.00
_cell.angle_beta   90.00
_cell.angle_gamma   90.00
#
_symmetry.space_group_name_H-M   'P 1'
#
loop_
_entity.id
_entity.type
_entity.pdbx_description
1 polymer ?
#
loop_
_entity_poly.entity_id
_entity_poly.type
_entity_poly.pdbx_seq_one_letter_code
_entity_poly.pdbx_strand_id
1 'polypeptide(L)'
;MNMYRPAYKITESKPGSDLAGETAAALAAASILFKDSDSAYSDDCLLHARQLYSFADNFRGKYSDSIPDAANFYYSWGVYDDELAWAALWLYRATGEETFLTQAKAHYSNIYTSGVQEFSWAEKTPGAMVLLAQLTDAPEKQTYLQDLEGFCDRIINEKPRTPKGLVFIGKWGSLRYAANVAFVCLRAADLGIKSETYRAFGKQQIHYMLGSTGRSFVVGFGNNPPQRPHHASSSCKDPPEPCSWPDFHSPAPNPHILYGALVGGPGQDDSYVDVRSDYVKNEVACDYNAGFQSAVAALRQLAGCSGSTATTAAPDTTATSMTTRPPGTTQSPVTTKAPTTPGPKPTTDGGGSSSCDLVQQTNEWLGNFQANLIVQVPVTVKSWTITLTFSGVVTQFRVSSMPRIFPCDCLLLFSTCKIANLCVV
;
A
#
# COMPACT_ATOMS: atom_id res chain seq x y z
N MET A 1 -24.46 -24.90 -9.63
CA MET A 1 -23.47 -25.58 -8.77
C MET A 1 -24.23 -26.37 -7.73
N ASN A 2 -24.13 -27.71 -7.73
CA ASN A 2 -24.85 -28.60 -6.80
C ASN A 2 -23.90 -29.41 -5.89
N MET A 3 -22.62 -29.04 -5.79
CA MET A 3 -21.70 -29.75 -4.90
C MET A 3 -21.89 -29.30 -3.44
N TYR A 4 -21.63 -30.21 -2.51
CA TYR A 4 -21.56 -29.88 -1.08
C TYR A 4 -20.40 -28.91 -0.81
N ARG A 5 -20.65 -27.89 0.01
CA ARG A 5 -19.68 -26.85 0.40
C ARG A 5 -19.54 -26.86 1.93
N PRO A 6 -18.66 -27.70 2.51
CA PRO A 6 -18.50 -27.78 3.96
C PRO A 6 -17.94 -26.47 4.53
N ALA A 7 -18.31 -26.18 5.78
CA ALA A 7 -17.69 -25.11 6.56
C ALA A 7 -16.84 -25.72 7.67
N TYR A 8 -15.58 -25.32 7.72
CA TYR A 8 -14.63 -25.70 8.78
C TYR A 8 -14.40 -24.52 9.72
N LYS A 9 -14.01 -24.80 10.97
CA LYS A 9 -13.70 -23.77 11.96
C LYS A 9 -12.60 -24.23 12.90
N ILE A 10 -11.89 -23.26 13.46
CA ILE A 10 -11.00 -23.44 14.60
C ILE A 10 -11.79 -23.27 15.91
N THR A 11 -11.34 -23.94 16.97
CA THR A 11 -11.94 -23.93 18.31
C THR A 11 -10.83 -24.04 19.35
N GLU A 12 -11.14 -23.93 20.64
CA GLU A 12 -10.14 -24.13 21.71
C GLU A 12 -9.45 -25.51 21.63
N SER A 13 -10.22 -26.56 21.29
CA SER A 13 -9.69 -27.93 21.11
C SER A 13 -9.05 -28.20 19.75
N LYS A 14 -9.23 -27.27 18.80
CA LYS A 14 -8.73 -27.31 17.42
C LYS A 14 -8.23 -25.91 17.05
N PRO A 15 -7.10 -25.47 17.66
CA PRO A 15 -6.62 -24.10 17.57
C PRO A 15 -6.09 -23.72 16.18
N GLY A 16 -5.86 -22.42 15.96
CA GLY A 16 -5.30 -21.88 14.73
C GLY A 16 -4.86 -20.44 14.94
N SER A 17 -3.75 -20.27 15.66
CA SER A 17 -3.18 -18.98 16.05
C SER A 17 -2.77 -18.13 14.86
N ASP A 18 -2.24 -18.77 13.83
CA ASP A 18 -1.91 -18.19 12.54
C ASP A 18 -3.15 -17.58 11.86
N LEU A 19 -4.17 -18.40 11.59
CA LEU A 19 -5.40 -17.94 10.94
C LEU A 19 -6.16 -16.89 11.76
N ALA A 20 -6.30 -17.12 13.07
CA ALA A 20 -6.97 -16.18 13.97
C ALA A 20 -6.16 -14.88 14.13
N GLY A 21 -4.83 -14.97 14.22
CA GLY A 21 -3.91 -13.85 14.31
C GLY A 21 -3.96 -12.97 13.07
N GLU A 22 -3.85 -13.55 11.86
CA GLU A 22 -3.96 -12.78 10.61
C GLU A 22 -5.34 -12.12 10.47
N THR A 23 -6.41 -12.81 10.88
CA THR A 23 -7.77 -12.23 10.88
C THR A 23 -7.87 -11.07 11.87
N ALA A 24 -7.28 -11.20 13.06
CA ALA A 24 -7.21 -10.13 14.04
C ALA A 24 -6.42 -8.92 13.52
N ALA A 25 -5.27 -9.17 12.87
CA ALA A 25 -4.45 -8.14 12.24
C ALA A 25 -5.23 -7.37 11.18
N ALA A 26 -5.95 -8.08 10.29
CA ALA A 26 -6.76 -7.48 9.24
C ALA A 26 -7.88 -6.60 9.81
N LEU A 27 -8.58 -7.06 10.85
CA LEU A 27 -9.65 -6.30 11.49
C LEU A 27 -9.11 -5.08 12.28
N ALA A 28 -7.96 -5.21 12.95
CA ALA A 28 -7.30 -4.07 13.60
C ALA A 28 -6.79 -3.03 12.58
N ALA A 29 -6.30 -3.47 11.41
CA ALA A 29 -5.96 -2.56 10.32
C ALA A 29 -7.21 -1.87 9.74
N ALA A 30 -8.31 -2.62 9.56
CA ALA A 30 -9.57 -2.09 9.07
C ALA A 30 -10.17 -1.06 10.04
N SER A 31 -10.11 -1.28 11.35
CA SER A 31 -10.61 -0.30 12.33
C SER A 31 -9.89 1.04 12.20
N ILE A 32 -8.58 1.04 11.96
CA ILE A 32 -7.82 2.27 11.68
C ILE A 32 -8.32 2.95 10.40
N LEU A 33 -8.53 2.18 9.33
CA LEU A 33 -8.98 2.71 8.03
C LEU A 33 -10.36 3.36 8.09
N PHE A 34 -11.30 2.72 8.80
CA PHE A 34 -12.70 3.14 8.85
C PHE A 34 -13.02 4.11 9.98
N LYS A 35 -12.05 4.41 10.87
CA LYS A 35 -12.26 5.23 12.07
C LYS A 35 -13.02 6.53 11.83
N ASP A 36 -12.68 7.26 10.77
CA ASP A 36 -13.25 8.58 10.47
C ASP A 36 -14.45 8.52 9.51
N SER A 37 -14.55 7.47 8.68
CA SER A 37 -15.58 7.36 7.64
C SER A 37 -16.79 6.51 8.07
N ASP A 38 -16.58 5.55 8.96
CA ASP A 38 -17.60 4.66 9.53
C ASP A 38 -17.13 4.17 10.92
N SER A 39 -17.33 5.01 11.93
CA SER A 39 -16.84 4.74 13.29
C SER A 39 -17.52 3.51 13.92
N ALA A 40 -18.78 3.23 13.58
CA ALA A 40 -19.49 2.07 14.10
C ALA A 40 -18.87 0.77 13.58
N TYR A 41 -18.60 0.71 12.28
CA TYR A 41 -17.89 -0.43 11.69
C TYR A 41 -16.46 -0.54 12.21
N SER A 42 -15.77 0.59 12.41
CA SER A 42 -14.44 0.63 13.04
C SER A 42 -14.44 -0.01 14.43
N ASP A 43 -15.41 0.33 15.28
CA ASP A 43 -15.56 -0.23 16.63
C ASP A 43 -15.85 -1.74 16.58
N ASP A 44 -16.72 -2.20 15.68
CA ASP A 44 -17.02 -3.63 15.49
C ASP A 44 -15.77 -4.41 15.03
N CYS A 45 -15.01 -3.87 14.08
CA CYS A 45 -13.75 -4.46 13.66
C CYS A 45 -12.77 -4.57 14.84
N LEU A 46 -12.61 -3.51 15.63
CA LEU A 46 -11.66 -3.50 16.74
C LEU A 46 -12.07 -4.48 17.86
N LEU A 47 -13.37 -4.57 18.16
CA LEU A 47 -13.91 -5.54 19.12
C LEU A 47 -13.53 -6.98 18.71
N HIS A 48 -13.80 -7.34 17.46
CA HIS A 48 -13.51 -8.69 16.97
C HIS A 48 -12.01 -8.95 16.81
N ALA A 49 -11.22 -7.94 16.46
CA ALA A 49 -9.76 -8.07 16.44
C ALA A 49 -9.20 -8.48 17.80
N ARG A 50 -9.67 -7.86 18.89
CA ARG A 50 -9.25 -8.21 20.27
C ARG A 50 -9.65 -9.63 20.65
N GLN A 51 -10.90 -10.01 20.34
CA GLN A 51 -11.42 -11.35 20.64
C GLN A 51 -10.64 -12.44 19.91
N LEU A 52 -10.37 -12.24 18.62
CA LEU A 52 -9.62 -13.20 17.80
C LEU A 52 -8.16 -13.29 18.20
N TYR A 53 -7.51 -12.17 18.52
CA TYR A 53 -6.14 -12.20 19.04
C TYR A 53 -6.05 -12.89 20.39
N SER A 54 -6.99 -12.61 21.31
CA SER A 54 -7.05 -13.31 22.59
C SER A 54 -7.24 -14.82 22.40
N PHE A 55 -8.10 -15.25 21.47
CA PHE A 55 -8.25 -16.64 21.11
C PHE A 55 -6.94 -17.23 20.54
N ALA A 56 -6.29 -16.51 19.62
CA ALA A 56 -5.07 -16.94 18.94
C ALA A 56 -3.90 -17.18 19.92
N ASP A 57 -3.71 -16.27 20.89
CA ASP A 57 -2.59 -16.35 21.83
C ASP A 57 -2.88 -17.29 23.02
N ASN A 58 -4.14 -17.45 23.43
CA ASN A 58 -4.52 -18.36 24.52
C ASN A 58 -4.62 -19.84 24.07
N PHE A 59 -5.04 -20.10 22.83
CA PHE A 59 -5.22 -21.44 22.29
C PHE A 59 -4.29 -21.66 21.10
N ARG A 60 -3.09 -22.14 21.41
CA ARG A 60 -1.99 -22.13 20.46
C ARG A 60 -1.93 -23.36 19.57
N GLY A 61 -1.82 -23.14 18.27
CA GLY A 61 -1.64 -24.21 17.27
C GLY A 61 -1.80 -23.72 15.84
N LYS A 62 -1.42 -24.57 14.87
CA LYS A 62 -1.54 -24.24 13.46
C LYS A 62 -2.94 -24.54 12.96
N TYR A 63 -3.55 -23.63 12.21
CA TYR A 63 -4.90 -23.86 11.72
C TYR A 63 -4.96 -25.05 10.75
N SER A 64 -3.90 -25.31 9.98
CA SER A 64 -3.85 -26.43 9.02
C SER A 64 -3.90 -27.80 9.69
N ASP A 65 -3.49 -27.91 10.96
CA ASP A 65 -3.63 -29.14 11.75
C ASP A 65 -5.08 -29.35 12.24
N SER A 66 -5.80 -28.24 12.44
CA SER A 66 -7.19 -28.20 12.86
C SER A 66 -8.18 -28.31 11.70
N ILE A 67 -7.79 -27.84 10.52
CA ILE A 67 -8.53 -27.88 9.26
C ILE A 67 -7.67 -28.62 8.22
N PRO A 68 -7.65 -29.96 8.24
CA PRO A 68 -6.74 -30.75 7.40
C PRO A 68 -6.94 -30.57 5.90
N ASP A 69 -8.14 -30.16 5.47
CA ASP A 69 -8.40 -29.85 4.07
C ASP A 69 -7.52 -28.69 3.57
N ALA A 70 -7.34 -27.67 4.41
CA ALA A 70 -6.51 -26.50 4.10
C ALA A 70 -5.02 -26.85 3.98
N ALA A 71 -4.54 -27.89 4.65
CA ALA A 71 -3.14 -28.33 4.61
C ALA A 71 -2.67 -28.74 3.20
N ASN A 72 -3.58 -29.05 2.28
CA ASN A 72 -3.25 -29.37 0.89
C ASN A 72 -3.13 -28.14 -0.03
N PHE A 73 -3.49 -26.94 0.47
CA PHE A 73 -3.54 -25.71 -0.30
C PHE A 73 -2.73 -24.60 0.34
N TYR A 74 -3.06 -24.28 1.58
CA TYR A 74 -2.46 -23.24 2.40
C TYR A 74 -1.97 -23.89 3.70
N TYR A 75 -0.83 -24.57 3.61
CA TYR A 75 -0.21 -25.20 4.77
C TYR A 75 0.54 -24.16 5.62
N SER A 76 0.41 -24.24 6.94
CA SER A 76 1.17 -23.40 7.86
C SER A 76 2.59 -23.92 8.06
N TRP A 77 3.55 -23.26 7.41
CA TRP A 77 4.97 -23.58 7.50
C TRP A 77 5.61 -22.90 8.72
N GLY A 78 5.93 -23.67 9.76
CA GLY A 78 6.64 -23.14 10.94
C GLY A 78 5.76 -22.94 12.18
N VAL A 79 6.11 -21.96 13.01
CA VAL A 79 5.38 -21.55 14.22
C VAL A 79 4.53 -20.31 13.90
N TYR A 80 3.49 -20.05 14.69
CA TYR A 80 2.54 -18.94 14.51
C TYR A 80 2.99 -17.64 15.22
N ASP A 81 4.25 -17.58 15.69
CA ASP A 81 4.78 -16.42 16.42
C ASP A 81 4.85 -15.17 15.54
N ASP A 82 5.09 -15.29 14.23
CA ASP A 82 5.07 -14.15 13.32
C ASP A 82 3.66 -13.59 13.12
N GLU A 83 2.63 -14.42 12.99
CA GLU A 83 1.24 -13.93 12.99
C GLU A 83 0.82 -13.33 14.33
N LEU A 84 1.23 -13.92 15.46
CA LEU A 84 0.93 -13.37 16.79
C LEU A 84 1.63 -12.02 17.01
N ALA A 85 2.90 -11.89 16.61
CA ALA A 85 3.62 -10.62 16.63
C ALA A 85 2.94 -9.58 15.73
N TRP A 86 2.57 -9.98 14.51
CA TRP A 86 1.90 -9.13 13.53
C TRP A 86 0.54 -8.62 14.02
N ALA A 87 -0.30 -9.51 14.55
CA ALA A 87 -1.61 -9.16 15.10
C ALA A 87 -1.51 -8.21 16.29
N ALA A 88 -0.60 -8.50 17.22
CA ALA A 88 -0.33 -7.65 18.37
C ALA A 88 0.15 -6.26 17.95
N LEU A 89 1.00 -6.14 16.92
CA LEU A 89 1.45 -4.84 16.41
C LEU A 89 0.32 -4.02 15.79
N TRP A 90 -0.58 -4.65 15.03
CA TRP A 90 -1.75 -3.96 14.50
C TRP A 90 -2.72 -3.53 15.59
N LEU A 91 -2.95 -4.37 16.61
CA LEU A 91 -3.74 -4.01 17.78
C LEU A 91 -3.11 -2.86 18.56
N TYR A 92 -1.80 -2.88 18.79
CA TYR A 92 -1.10 -1.76 19.41
C TYR A 92 -1.28 -0.48 18.58
N ARG A 93 -1.09 -0.54 17.26
CA ARG A 93 -1.29 0.59 16.37
C ARG A 93 -2.72 1.15 16.41
N ALA A 94 -3.72 0.28 16.55
CA ALA A 94 -5.12 0.69 16.58
C ALA A 94 -5.55 1.28 17.93
N THR A 95 -4.89 0.91 19.02
CA THR A 95 -5.39 1.14 20.39
C THR A 95 -4.48 2.00 21.26
N GLY A 96 -3.17 1.96 21.02
CA GLY A 96 -2.15 2.54 21.91
C GLY A 96 -1.95 1.76 23.21
N GLU A 97 -2.49 0.54 23.36
CA GLU A 97 -2.36 -0.24 24.60
C GLU A 97 -1.02 -1.00 24.65
N GLU A 98 -0.15 -0.62 25.59
CA GLU A 98 1.20 -1.16 25.76
C GLU A 98 1.27 -2.69 25.95
N THR A 99 0.19 -3.32 26.41
CA THR A 99 0.13 -4.79 26.53
C THR A 99 0.37 -5.46 25.17
N PHE A 100 -0.19 -4.91 24.10
CA PHE A 100 -0.03 -5.49 22.77
C PHE A 100 1.38 -5.29 22.23
N LEU A 101 2.00 -4.13 22.49
CA LEU A 101 3.40 -3.93 22.11
C LEU A 101 4.33 -4.89 22.89
N THR A 102 4.05 -5.11 24.17
CA THR A 102 4.81 -6.05 25.01
C THR A 102 4.69 -7.49 24.46
N GLN A 103 3.47 -7.94 24.15
CA GLN A 103 3.25 -9.27 23.55
C GLN A 103 3.89 -9.39 22.18
N ALA A 104 3.76 -8.37 21.32
CA ALA A 104 4.39 -8.33 20.01
C ALA A 104 5.91 -8.58 20.09
N LYS A 105 6.58 -7.87 21.00
CA LYS A 105 8.03 -8.02 21.22
C LYS A 105 8.39 -9.41 21.73
N ALA A 106 7.57 -9.98 22.62
CA ALA A 106 7.79 -11.34 23.13
C ALA A 106 7.70 -12.38 22.00
N HIS A 107 6.67 -12.34 21.17
CA HIS A 107 6.56 -13.24 20.01
C HIS A 107 7.67 -13.01 19.00
N TYR A 108 7.99 -11.75 18.67
CA TYR A 108 9.07 -11.42 17.75
C TYR A 108 10.42 -11.98 18.20
N SER A 109 10.69 -12.02 19.51
CA SER A 109 11.93 -12.57 20.05
C SER A 109 12.10 -14.09 19.85
N ASN A 110 11.02 -14.81 19.53
CA ASN A 110 11.05 -16.23 19.20
C ASN A 110 11.42 -16.49 17.72
N ILE A 111 11.48 -15.43 16.90
CA ILE A 111 11.65 -15.55 15.44
C ILE A 111 13.14 -15.47 15.07
N TYR A 112 13.58 -16.36 14.18
CA TYR A 112 14.91 -16.29 13.58
C TYR A 112 14.94 -15.33 12.38
N THR A 113 15.06 -14.03 12.66
CA THR A 113 14.95 -12.93 11.67
C THR A 113 15.98 -13.00 10.53
N SER A 114 17.18 -13.51 10.79
CA SER A 114 18.24 -13.65 9.78
C SER A 114 17.93 -14.65 8.67
N GLY A 115 17.03 -15.62 8.92
CA GLY A 115 16.63 -16.64 7.95
C GLY A 115 15.50 -16.21 7.02
N VAL A 116 14.85 -15.08 7.30
CA VAL A 116 13.63 -14.65 6.60
C VAL A 116 13.98 -14.15 5.19
N GLN A 117 13.27 -14.70 4.21
CA GLN A 117 13.60 -14.61 2.79
C GLN A 117 12.41 -14.28 1.88
N GLU A 118 11.23 -14.07 2.46
CA GLU A 118 10.01 -13.66 1.77
C GLU A 118 9.11 -12.84 2.70
N PHE A 119 8.11 -12.19 2.13
CA PHE A 119 6.93 -11.69 2.82
C PHE A 119 5.72 -12.23 2.05
N SER A 120 4.80 -12.91 2.72
CA SER A 120 3.74 -13.66 2.03
C SER A 120 2.53 -13.85 2.94
N TRP A 121 1.55 -14.63 2.48
CA TRP A 121 0.42 -15.06 3.30
C TRP A 121 0.85 -15.99 4.45
N ALA A 122 2.06 -16.56 4.42
CA ALA A 122 2.57 -17.52 5.39
C ALA A 122 3.74 -16.99 6.25
N GLU A 123 4.26 -15.79 5.96
CA GLU A 123 5.42 -15.22 6.64
C GLU A 123 5.23 -13.71 6.83
N LYS A 124 5.10 -13.26 8.08
CA LYS A 124 4.81 -11.87 8.45
C LYS A 124 5.98 -11.11 9.03
N THR A 125 7.10 -11.76 9.29
CA THR A 125 8.24 -11.15 9.99
C THR A 125 8.70 -9.83 9.35
N PRO A 126 8.84 -9.69 8.01
CA PRO A 126 9.25 -8.42 7.43
C PRO A 126 8.22 -7.30 7.62
N GLY A 127 6.93 -7.64 7.65
CA GLY A 127 5.87 -6.71 8.02
C GLY A 127 5.97 -6.29 9.49
N ALA A 128 6.23 -7.24 10.38
CA ALA A 128 6.44 -6.97 11.81
C ALA A 128 7.66 -6.06 12.04
N MET A 129 8.78 -6.28 11.34
CA MET A 129 9.96 -5.40 11.37
C MET A 129 9.59 -3.95 11.02
N VAL A 130 8.81 -3.73 9.95
CA VAL A 130 8.34 -2.41 9.54
C VAL A 130 7.49 -1.76 10.64
N LEU A 131 6.53 -2.49 11.22
CA LEU A 131 5.65 -1.96 12.26
C LEU A 131 6.42 -1.67 13.55
N LEU A 132 7.29 -2.57 14.01
CA LEU A 132 8.13 -2.35 15.19
C LEU A 132 9.02 -1.11 15.01
N ALA A 133 9.64 -0.93 13.85
CA ALA A 133 10.42 0.27 13.56
C ALA A 133 9.58 1.57 13.50
N GLN A 134 8.29 1.48 13.18
CA GLN A 134 7.34 2.62 13.21
C GLN A 134 6.82 2.93 14.62
N LEU A 135 6.67 1.90 15.45
CA LEU A 135 5.87 1.93 16.69
C LEU A 135 6.72 1.91 17.96
N THR A 136 8.04 1.85 17.84
CA THR A 136 8.99 1.90 18.97
C THR A 136 9.92 3.10 18.86
N ASP A 137 10.47 3.51 20.01
CA ASP A 137 11.45 4.58 20.12
C ASP A 137 12.89 4.03 20.23
N ALA A 138 13.87 4.94 20.14
CA ALA A 138 15.27 4.61 20.38
C ALA A 138 15.49 4.24 21.86
N PRO A 139 16.38 3.27 22.18
CA PRO A 139 17.29 2.59 21.25
C PRO A 139 16.70 1.38 20.52
N GLU A 140 15.57 0.82 20.97
CA GLU A 140 15.01 -0.44 20.46
C GLU A 140 14.67 -0.38 18.97
N LYS A 141 14.14 0.76 18.50
CA LYS A 141 13.88 1.04 17.09
C LYS A 141 15.05 0.67 16.18
N GLN A 142 16.29 0.90 16.64
CA GLN A 142 17.49 0.67 15.84
C GLN A 142 17.69 -0.80 15.49
N THR A 143 17.31 -1.73 16.39
CA THR A 143 17.37 -3.17 16.12
C THR A 143 16.41 -3.56 15.00
N TYR A 144 15.18 -3.06 15.03
CA TYR A 144 14.19 -3.38 13.99
C TYR A 144 14.53 -2.76 12.64
N LEU A 145 15.14 -1.56 12.63
CA LEU A 145 15.68 -0.97 11.41
C LEU A 145 16.84 -1.82 10.84
N GLN A 146 17.72 -2.36 11.68
CA GLN A 146 18.82 -3.24 11.25
C GLN A 146 18.30 -4.58 10.70
N ASP A 147 17.30 -5.18 11.36
CA ASP A 147 16.66 -6.40 10.87
C ASP A 147 16.01 -6.19 9.50
N LEU A 148 15.29 -5.06 9.33
CA LEU A 148 14.64 -4.70 8.08
C LEU A 148 15.64 -4.38 6.96
N GLU A 149 16.72 -3.67 7.28
CA GLU A 149 17.83 -3.42 6.35
C GLU A 149 18.46 -4.75 5.91
N GLY A 150 18.76 -5.64 6.86
CA GLY A 150 19.32 -6.96 6.57
C GLY A 150 18.41 -7.81 5.68
N PHE A 151 17.10 -7.78 5.92
CA PHE A 151 16.12 -8.43 5.05
C PHE A 151 16.18 -7.89 3.61
N CYS A 152 16.04 -6.57 3.43
CA CYS A 152 16.02 -5.97 2.10
C CYS A 152 17.36 -6.14 1.36
N ASP A 153 18.48 -6.02 2.05
CA ASP A 153 19.80 -6.23 1.47
C ASP A 153 20.00 -7.69 1.01
N ARG A 154 19.58 -8.68 1.80
CA ARG A 154 19.62 -10.09 1.37
C ARG A 154 18.77 -10.32 0.12
N ILE A 155 17.55 -9.76 0.07
CA ILE A 155 16.70 -9.86 -1.12
C ILE A 155 17.35 -9.21 -2.34
N ILE A 156 17.94 -8.03 -2.19
CA ILE A 156 18.48 -7.28 -3.32
C ILE A 156 19.80 -7.87 -3.83
N ASN A 157 20.67 -8.29 -2.92
CA ASN A 157 22.07 -8.63 -3.20
C ASN A 157 22.31 -10.14 -3.35
N GLU A 158 21.54 -10.99 -2.66
CA GLU A 158 21.82 -12.43 -2.58
C GLU A 158 20.80 -13.29 -3.34
N LYS A 159 19.53 -12.83 -3.44
CA LYS A 159 18.50 -13.62 -4.12
C LYS A 159 18.77 -13.72 -5.62
N PRO A 160 18.53 -14.91 -6.23
CA PRO A 160 18.65 -15.07 -7.68
C PRO A 160 17.76 -14.08 -8.43
N ARG A 161 18.25 -13.64 -9.58
CA ARG A 161 17.48 -12.85 -10.53
C ARG A 161 17.34 -13.59 -11.84
N THR A 162 16.22 -13.36 -12.51
CA THR A 162 16.10 -13.74 -13.92
C THR A 162 17.03 -12.88 -14.78
N PRO A 163 17.38 -13.32 -16.00
CA PRO A 163 18.17 -12.51 -16.94
C PRO A 163 17.65 -11.08 -17.15
N LYS A 164 16.33 -10.85 -17.07
CA LYS A 164 15.70 -9.52 -17.20
C LYS A 164 15.45 -8.80 -15.88
N GLY A 165 15.96 -9.32 -14.76
CA GLY A 165 16.07 -8.59 -13.49
C GLY A 165 14.94 -8.77 -12.48
N LEU A 166 13.99 -9.69 -12.70
CA LEU A 166 13.02 -10.09 -11.67
C LEU A 166 13.74 -10.83 -10.54
N VAL A 167 13.51 -10.45 -9.29
CA VAL A 167 13.96 -11.26 -8.15
C VAL A 167 13.15 -12.56 -8.10
N PHE A 168 13.83 -13.70 -8.16
CA PHE A 168 13.19 -15.00 -8.28
C PHE A 168 13.26 -15.75 -6.94
N ILE A 169 12.23 -15.58 -6.12
CA ILE A 169 12.17 -16.15 -4.75
C ILE A 169 11.58 -17.56 -4.77
N GLY A 170 10.52 -17.78 -5.57
CA GLY A 170 9.82 -19.06 -5.63
C GLY A 170 9.19 -19.29 -6.99
N LYS A 171 9.04 -20.57 -7.36
CA LYS A 171 8.42 -21.00 -8.63
C LYS A 171 6.93 -20.64 -8.68
N TRP A 172 6.21 -20.88 -7.60
CA TRP A 172 4.78 -20.58 -7.47
C TRP A 172 4.61 -19.11 -7.10
N GLY A 173 3.93 -18.33 -7.95
CA GLY A 173 3.74 -16.90 -7.70
C GLY A 173 5.05 -16.11 -7.65
N SER A 174 5.93 -16.30 -8.65
CA SER A 174 7.22 -15.60 -8.71
C SER A 174 7.04 -14.08 -8.66
N LEU A 175 6.04 -13.55 -9.38
CA LEU A 175 5.72 -12.12 -9.37
C LEU A 175 5.11 -11.66 -8.04
N ARG A 176 4.27 -12.48 -7.40
CA ARG A 176 3.72 -12.19 -6.05
C ARG A 176 4.85 -11.97 -5.05
N TYR A 177 5.83 -12.89 -5.02
CA TYR A 177 6.93 -12.76 -4.07
C TYR A 177 7.77 -11.50 -4.35
N ALA A 178 8.09 -11.23 -5.61
CA ALA A 178 8.79 -10.01 -5.99
C ALA A 178 8.01 -8.73 -5.63
N ALA A 179 6.69 -8.74 -5.78
CA ALA A 179 5.83 -7.62 -5.45
C ALA A 179 5.78 -7.37 -3.93
N ASN A 180 5.68 -8.44 -3.14
CA ASN A 180 5.63 -8.36 -1.69
C ASN A 180 6.93 -7.80 -1.11
N VAL A 181 8.09 -8.30 -1.55
CA VAL A 181 9.39 -7.77 -1.07
C VAL A 181 9.66 -6.35 -1.59
N ALA A 182 9.18 -6.01 -2.80
CA ALA A 182 9.21 -4.64 -3.30
C ALA A 182 8.40 -3.70 -2.39
N PHE A 183 7.20 -4.12 -1.95
CA PHE A 183 6.40 -3.34 -1.01
C PHE A 183 7.13 -3.14 0.32
N VAL A 184 7.68 -4.20 0.92
CA VAL A 184 8.43 -4.10 2.19
C VAL A 184 9.62 -3.15 2.07
N CYS A 185 10.43 -3.26 1.01
CA CYS A 185 11.57 -2.37 0.84
C CYS A 185 11.18 -0.93 0.51
N LEU A 186 10.03 -0.69 -0.13
CA LEU A 186 9.46 0.66 -0.23
C LEU A 186 9.08 1.22 1.16
N ARG A 187 8.53 0.40 2.07
CA ARG A 187 8.28 0.81 3.45
C ARG A 187 9.57 1.06 4.23
N ALA A 188 10.61 0.27 4.02
CA ALA A 188 11.95 0.51 4.57
C ALA A 188 12.54 1.84 4.08
N ALA A 189 12.35 2.18 2.80
CA ALA A 189 12.76 3.46 2.24
C ALA A 189 12.06 4.65 2.90
N ASP A 190 10.78 4.52 3.24
CA ASP A 190 10.02 5.56 3.97
C ASP A 190 10.52 5.76 5.40
N LEU A 191 11.14 4.74 5.99
CA LEU A 191 11.82 4.80 7.28
C LEU A 191 13.24 5.38 7.19
N GLY A 192 13.69 5.78 6.00
CA GLY A 192 15.02 6.37 5.76
C GLY A 192 16.13 5.36 5.50
N ILE A 193 15.82 4.06 5.40
CA ILE A 193 16.82 3.03 5.13
C ILE A 193 17.09 3.00 3.62
N LYS A 194 18.32 3.35 3.21
CA LYS A 194 18.82 3.24 1.82
C LYS A 194 17.78 3.64 0.77
N SER A 195 17.09 4.77 1.01
CA SER A 195 15.81 5.06 0.34
C SER A 195 15.90 5.07 -1.19
N GLU A 196 16.98 5.58 -1.75
CA GLU A 196 17.21 5.58 -3.20
C GLU A 196 17.31 4.16 -3.77
N THR A 197 18.15 3.32 -3.16
CA THR A 197 18.36 1.91 -3.55
C THR A 197 17.06 1.12 -3.47
N TYR A 198 16.34 1.22 -2.36
CA TYR A 198 15.13 0.43 -2.13
C TYR A 198 13.95 0.91 -2.98
N ARG A 199 13.83 2.22 -3.25
CA ARG A 199 12.84 2.75 -4.20
C ARG A 199 13.16 2.35 -5.64
N ALA A 200 14.43 2.37 -6.05
CA ALA A 200 14.86 1.91 -7.37
C ALA A 200 14.54 0.42 -7.57
N PHE A 201 14.82 -0.41 -6.56
CA PHE A 201 14.45 -1.82 -6.55
C PHE A 201 12.94 -2.02 -6.69
N GLY A 202 12.14 -1.37 -5.82
CA GLY A 202 10.68 -1.50 -5.85
C GLY A 202 10.09 -1.08 -7.21
N LYS A 203 10.57 0.04 -7.77
CA LYS A 203 10.18 0.51 -9.11
C LYS A 203 10.53 -0.51 -10.19
N GLN A 204 11.74 -1.06 -10.17
CA GLN A 204 12.18 -2.07 -11.15
C GLN A 204 11.26 -3.29 -11.12
N GLN A 205 10.96 -3.85 -9.94
CA GLN A 205 10.14 -5.06 -9.82
C GLN A 205 8.70 -4.81 -10.33
N ILE A 206 8.09 -3.68 -9.95
CA ILE A 206 6.76 -3.33 -10.44
C ILE A 206 6.78 -3.06 -11.95
N HIS A 207 7.77 -2.36 -12.48
CA HIS A 207 7.89 -2.12 -13.92
C HIS A 207 8.10 -3.41 -14.73
N TYR A 208 8.79 -4.42 -14.18
CA TYR A 208 8.88 -5.75 -14.77
C TYR A 208 7.49 -6.34 -14.98
N MET A 209 6.64 -6.30 -13.95
CA MET A 209 5.26 -6.81 -13.99
C MET A 209 4.39 -6.04 -14.99
N LEU A 210 4.62 -4.72 -15.11
CA LEU A 210 3.82 -3.83 -15.95
C LEU A 210 4.23 -3.81 -17.43
N GLY A 211 5.44 -4.23 -17.80
CA GLY A 211 5.81 -4.21 -19.22
C GLY A 211 7.29 -4.09 -19.59
N SER A 212 8.20 -3.79 -18.66
CA SER A 212 9.57 -3.36 -19.01
C SER A 212 10.40 -4.42 -19.75
N THR A 213 9.92 -5.66 -19.78
CA THR A 213 10.56 -6.80 -20.44
C THR A 213 9.99 -7.15 -21.82
N GLY A 214 9.08 -6.32 -22.33
CA GLY A 214 8.44 -6.46 -23.64
C GLY A 214 7.00 -6.97 -23.57
N ARG A 215 6.51 -7.39 -22.40
CA ARG A 215 5.10 -7.72 -22.16
C ARG A 215 4.66 -7.39 -20.73
N SER A 216 3.37 -7.21 -20.53
CA SER A 216 2.71 -7.14 -19.23
C SER A 216 2.48 -8.54 -18.67
N PHE A 217 2.44 -8.64 -17.34
CA PHE A 217 1.97 -9.80 -16.59
C PHE A 217 0.69 -9.49 -15.79
N VAL A 218 0.07 -8.33 -16.06
CA VAL A 218 -1.20 -7.92 -15.45
C VAL A 218 -2.30 -8.05 -16.48
N VAL A 219 -3.29 -8.90 -16.19
CA VAL A 219 -4.40 -9.19 -17.09
C VAL A 219 -5.15 -7.90 -17.44
N GLY A 220 -5.37 -7.69 -18.75
CA GLY A 220 -6.08 -6.52 -19.28
C GLY A 220 -5.30 -5.20 -19.25
N PHE A 221 -3.99 -5.21 -18.94
CA PHE A 221 -3.18 -4.00 -18.83
C PHE A 221 -1.91 -4.07 -19.70
N GLY A 222 -1.53 -2.98 -20.35
CA GLY A 222 -0.23 -2.83 -21.00
C GLY A 222 -0.07 -3.63 -22.30
N ASN A 223 1.19 -3.84 -22.70
CA ASN A 223 1.52 -4.53 -23.95
C ASN A 223 1.44 -6.06 -23.80
N ASN A 224 0.71 -6.75 -24.69
CA ASN A 224 0.61 -8.22 -24.73
C ASN A 224 0.36 -8.88 -23.35
N PRO A 225 -0.72 -8.50 -22.63
CA PRO A 225 -1.02 -9.08 -21.31
C PRO A 225 -1.45 -10.56 -21.42
N PRO A 226 -1.41 -11.31 -20.30
CA PRO A 226 -2.03 -12.62 -20.21
C PRO A 226 -3.52 -12.56 -20.56
N GLN A 227 -3.98 -13.49 -21.39
CA GLN A 227 -5.36 -13.61 -21.84
C GLN A 227 -6.01 -14.92 -21.38
N ARG A 228 -5.24 -15.88 -20.86
CA ARG A 228 -5.73 -17.17 -20.39
C ARG A 228 -5.35 -17.43 -18.92
N PRO A 229 -5.65 -16.53 -17.96
CA PRO A 229 -5.42 -16.81 -16.55
C PRO A 229 -6.20 -18.06 -16.11
N HIS A 230 -5.61 -18.85 -15.23
CA HIS A 230 -6.20 -20.04 -14.60
C HIS A 230 -7.31 -19.61 -13.63
N HIS A 231 -8.47 -19.25 -14.18
CA HIS A 231 -9.56 -18.66 -13.41
C HIS A 231 -10.92 -19.01 -14.01
N ALA A 232 -11.70 -19.77 -13.23
CA ALA A 232 -12.93 -20.42 -13.69
C ALA A 232 -13.97 -19.42 -14.22
N SER A 233 -14.35 -18.42 -13.42
CA SER A 233 -15.44 -17.51 -13.82
C SER A 233 -15.09 -16.70 -15.07
N SER A 234 -13.83 -16.24 -15.20
CA SER A 234 -13.42 -15.49 -16.41
C SER A 234 -13.33 -16.37 -17.66
N SER A 235 -13.16 -17.68 -17.49
CA SER A 235 -13.10 -18.64 -18.62
C SER A 235 -14.48 -19.05 -19.13
N CYS A 236 -15.54 -18.80 -18.36
CA CYS A 236 -16.92 -19.03 -18.77
C CYS A 236 -17.38 -17.99 -19.79
N LYS A 237 -18.31 -18.37 -20.66
CA LYS A 237 -19.08 -17.44 -21.50
C LYS A 237 -20.24 -16.84 -20.69
N ASP A 238 -20.88 -15.82 -21.25
CA ASP A 238 -22.10 -15.24 -20.68
C ASP A 238 -23.24 -16.27 -20.58
N PRO A 239 -24.03 -16.25 -19.50
CA PRO A 239 -25.27 -17.01 -19.42
C PRO A 239 -26.21 -16.68 -20.61
N PRO A 240 -26.98 -17.65 -21.12
CA PRO A 240 -27.24 -18.98 -20.55
C PRO A 240 -26.27 -20.08 -21.02
N GLU A 241 -25.17 -19.75 -21.69
CA GLU A 241 -24.22 -20.75 -22.19
C GLU A 241 -23.68 -21.61 -21.04
N PRO A 242 -23.62 -22.95 -21.20
CA PRO A 242 -23.06 -23.81 -20.17
C PRO A 242 -21.56 -23.53 -20.03
N CYS A 243 -21.08 -23.52 -18.78
CA CYS A 243 -19.65 -23.45 -18.48
C CYS A 243 -19.19 -24.74 -17.80
N SER A 244 -18.19 -25.40 -18.39
CA SER A 244 -17.69 -26.70 -17.92
C SER A 244 -16.23 -26.95 -18.34
N TRP A 245 -15.72 -28.17 -18.11
CA TRP A 245 -14.33 -28.52 -18.42
C TRP A 245 -13.86 -28.24 -19.87
N PRO A 246 -14.69 -28.33 -20.92
CA PRO A 246 -14.32 -27.85 -22.25
C PRO A 246 -13.89 -26.38 -22.30
N ASP A 247 -14.52 -25.49 -21.52
CA ASP A 247 -14.13 -24.07 -21.47
C ASP A 247 -12.76 -23.89 -20.82
N PHE A 248 -12.47 -24.67 -19.77
CA PHE A 248 -11.13 -24.74 -19.19
C PHE A 248 -10.07 -25.17 -20.21
N HIS A 249 -10.35 -26.18 -21.03
CA HIS A 249 -9.40 -26.70 -22.02
C HIS A 249 -9.35 -25.90 -23.34
N SER A 250 -10.23 -24.90 -23.52
CA SER A 250 -10.29 -24.10 -24.73
C SER A 250 -8.96 -23.38 -25.02
N PRO A 251 -8.39 -23.43 -26.24
CA PRO A 251 -7.21 -22.65 -26.59
C PRO A 251 -7.55 -21.17 -26.83
N ALA A 252 -8.81 -20.75 -26.80
CA ALA A 252 -9.18 -19.34 -26.93
C ALA A 252 -8.75 -18.54 -25.67
N PRO A 253 -8.58 -17.21 -25.79
CA PRO A 253 -8.61 -16.30 -24.64
C PRO A 253 -9.79 -16.57 -23.71
N ASN A 254 -9.66 -16.21 -22.43
CA ASN A 254 -10.80 -16.16 -21.52
C ASN A 254 -11.87 -15.19 -22.09
N PRO A 255 -13.16 -15.57 -22.15
CA PRO A 255 -14.21 -14.68 -22.65
C PRO A 255 -14.33 -13.36 -21.88
N HIS A 256 -14.03 -13.38 -20.58
CA HIS A 256 -13.98 -12.18 -19.75
C HIS A 256 -12.55 -11.80 -19.38
N ILE A 257 -12.22 -10.52 -19.52
CA ILE A 257 -10.94 -9.99 -19.08
C ILE A 257 -10.99 -9.82 -17.56
N LEU A 258 -10.13 -10.54 -16.85
CA LEU A 258 -9.97 -10.43 -15.40
C LEU A 258 -9.08 -9.24 -15.04
N TYR A 259 -9.56 -8.02 -15.27
CA TYR A 259 -8.78 -6.79 -15.14
C TYR A 259 -8.00 -6.70 -13.82
N GLY A 260 -6.70 -6.39 -13.92
CA GLY A 260 -5.84 -6.11 -12.78
C GLY A 260 -5.23 -7.34 -12.11
N ALA A 261 -5.63 -8.55 -12.48
CA ALA A 261 -5.05 -9.77 -11.89
C ALA A 261 -3.57 -9.91 -12.27
N LEU A 262 -2.71 -10.07 -11.27
CA LEU A 262 -1.30 -10.39 -11.46
C LEU A 262 -1.18 -11.92 -11.57
N VAL A 263 -0.67 -12.41 -12.71
CA VAL A 263 -0.46 -13.85 -12.88
C VAL A 263 0.76 -14.34 -12.09
N GLY A 264 0.89 -15.65 -11.88
CA GLY A 264 2.04 -16.24 -11.20
C GLY A 264 3.39 -15.82 -11.78
N GLY A 265 3.48 -15.78 -13.12
CA GLY A 265 4.56 -15.15 -13.86
C GLY A 265 5.57 -16.09 -14.51
N PRO A 266 6.74 -15.56 -14.91
CA PRO A 266 7.72 -16.32 -15.66
C PRO A 266 8.52 -17.28 -14.78
N GLY A 267 9.21 -18.22 -15.44
CA GLY A 267 10.26 -19.04 -14.82
C GLY A 267 11.54 -18.24 -14.54
N GLN A 268 12.53 -18.89 -13.93
CA GLN A 268 13.81 -18.26 -13.55
C GLN A 268 14.61 -17.74 -14.75
N ASP A 269 14.31 -18.21 -15.96
CA ASP A 269 14.90 -17.83 -17.24
C ASP A 269 14.07 -16.80 -18.02
N ASP A 270 13.11 -16.13 -17.36
CA ASP A 270 12.10 -15.25 -17.97
C ASP A 270 11.11 -15.96 -18.91
N SER A 271 11.11 -17.30 -18.98
CA SER A 271 10.19 -18.04 -19.86
C SER A 271 8.75 -17.93 -19.36
N TYR A 272 7.83 -17.54 -20.25
CA TYR A 272 6.40 -17.48 -19.95
C TYR A 272 5.58 -17.78 -21.20
N VAL A 273 4.60 -18.67 -21.04
CA VAL A 273 3.61 -19.03 -22.06
C VAL A 273 2.23 -18.89 -21.42
N ASP A 274 1.31 -18.24 -22.13
CA ASP A 274 -0.05 -17.95 -21.68
C ASP A 274 -0.97 -19.16 -21.93
N VAL A 275 -1.03 -20.05 -20.93
CA VAL A 275 -1.75 -21.34 -20.98
C VAL A 275 -2.58 -21.50 -19.72
N ARG A 276 -3.91 -21.61 -19.88
CA ARG A 276 -4.86 -21.71 -18.76
C ARG A 276 -4.57 -22.88 -17.83
N SER A 277 -4.13 -24.02 -18.36
CA SER A 277 -3.81 -25.20 -17.57
C SER A 277 -2.45 -25.14 -16.88
N ASP A 278 -1.60 -24.15 -17.19
CA ASP A 278 -0.36 -23.91 -16.45
C ASP A 278 -0.67 -23.06 -15.21
N TYR A 279 -1.10 -23.74 -14.16
CA TYR A 279 -1.42 -23.13 -12.87
C TYR A 279 -0.17 -22.61 -12.14
N VAL A 280 1.07 -22.84 -12.62
CA VAL A 280 2.25 -22.16 -12.06
C VAL A 280 2.32 -20.73 -12.59
N LYS A 281 2.29 -20.60 -13.91
CA LYS A 281 2.57 -19.33 -14.59
C LYS A 281 1.34 -18.45 -14.72
N ASN A 282 0.15 -19.05 -14.81
CA ASN A 282 -1.11 -18.36 -15.10
C ASN A 282 -2.11 -18.37 -13.94
N GLU A 283 -1.75 -18.92 -12.78
CA GLU A 283 -2.55 -18.74 -11.57
C GLU A 283 -2.67 -17.26 -11.18
N VAL A 284 -3.82 -16.92 -10.61
CA VAL A 284 -4.15 -15.62 -10.06
C VAL A 284 -4.76 -15.85 -8.68
N ALA A 285 -4.46 -14.99 -7.71
CA ALA A 285 -4.91 -15.15 -6.33
C ALA A 285 -5.02 -13.79 -5.62
N CYS A 286 -5.77 -13.75 -4.51
CA CYS A 286 -5.89 -12.53 -3.71
C CYS A 286 -4.53 -12.05 -3.18
N ASP A 287 -3.72 -12.98 -2.66
CA ASP A 287 -2.41 -12.66 -2.11
C ASP A 287 -1.38 -12.26 -3.18
N TYR A 288 -1.59 -12.65 -4.45
CA TYR A 288 -0.74 -12.21 -5.57
C TYR A 288 -0.89 -10.71 -5.82
N ASN A 289 -2.08 -10.18 -5.58
CA ASN A 289 -2.41 -8.78 -5.83
C ASN A 289 -2.16 -7.87 -4.61
N ALA A 290 -2.14 -8.40 -3.38
CA ALA A 290 -2.08 -7.59 -2.15
C ALA A 290 -0.82 -6.71 -2.05
N GLY A 291 0.37 -7.32 -2.10
CA GLY A 291 1.64 -6.58 -2.08
C GLY A 291 1.85 -5.75 -3.34
N PHE A 292 1.42 -6.26 -4.50
CA PHE A 292 1.49 -5.55 -5.78
C PHE A 292 0.71 -4.23 -5.75
N GLN A 293 -0.56 -4.26 -5.35
CA GLN A 293 -1.39 -3.06 -5.26
C GLN A 293 -0.83 -2.05 -4.27
N SER A 294 -0.33 -2.54 -3.13
CA SER A 294 0.29 -1.69 -2.09
C SER A 294 1.59 -1.03 -2.57
N ALA A 295 2.43 -1.76 -3.31
CA ALA A 295 3.64 -1.22 -3.93
C ALA A 295 3.31 -0.21 -5.04
N VAL A 296 2.28 -0.46 -5.87
CA VAL A 296 1.82 0.49 -6.89
C VAL A 296 1.34 1.79 -6.23
N ALA A 297 0.60 1.71 -5.12
CA ALA A 297 0.17 2.89 -4.36
C ALA A 297 1.37 3.69 -3.83
N ALA A 298 2.37 3.02 -3.23
CA ALA A 298 3.59 3.65 -2.76
C ALA A 298 4.38 4.34 -3.89
N LEU A 299 4.55 3.67 -5.04
CA LEU A 299 5.22 4.26 -6.21
C LEU A 299 4.43 5.43 -6.81
N ARG A 300 3.09 5.36 -6.80
CA ARG A 300 2.23 6.45 -7.27
C ARG A 300 2.39 7.69 -6.39
N GLN A 301 2.48 7.52 -5.08
CA GLN A 301 2.75 8.62 -4.14
C GLN A 301 4.09 9.29 -4.45
N LEU A 302 5.16 8.50 -4.69
CA LEU A 302 6.47 9.04 -5.07
C LEU A 302 6.46 9.79 -6.42
N ALA A 303 5.65 9.33 -7.38
CA ALA A 303 5.50 9.98 -8.67
C ALA A 303 4.72 11.30 -8.57
N GLY A 304 3.75 11.40 -7.65
CA GLY A 304 3.00 12.64 -7.38
C GLY A 304 3.85 13.73 -6.70
N CYS A 305 4.92 13.35 -6.00
CA CYS A 305 5.89 14.28 -5.40
C CYS A 305 6.91 14.83 -6.41
N SER A 306 7.03 14.21 -7.59
CA SER A 306 7.83 14.73 -8.69
C SER A 306 6.91 15.55 -9.57
N GLY A 307 6.90 16.89 -9.40
CA GLY A 307 6.14 17.79 -10.26
C GLY A 307 6.42 17.51 -11.74
N SER A 308 5.53 16.74 -12.37
CA SER A 308 5.55 16.48 -13.80
C SER A 308 4.23 16.98 -14.33
N THR A 309 4.30 18.14 -14.98
CA THR A 309 3.30 18.62 -15.94
C THR A 309 3.20 17.62 -17.09
N ALA A 310 2.49 16.51 -16.86
CA ALA A 310 2.04 15.63 -17.92
C ALA A 310 0.64 16.08 -18.34
N THR A 311 0.58 16.91 -19.37
CA THR A 311 -0.63 17.17 -20.16
C THR A 311 -1.10 15.85 -20.76
N THR A 312 -2.05 15.18 -20.12
CA THR A 312 -2.77 14.06 -20.74
C THR A 312 -3.83 14.63 -21.66
N ALA A 313 -3.60 14.54 -22.97
CA ALA A 313 -4.67 14.64 -23.96
C ALA A 313 -5.67 13.49 -23.71
N ALA A 314 -6.96 13.83 -23.65
CA ALA A 314 -8.04 12.86 -23.49
C ALA A 314 -8.12 11.92 -24.71
N PRO A 315 -8.57 10.66 -24.54
CA PRO A 315 -8.84 9.78 -25.67
C PRO A 315 -10.07 10.28 -26.44
N ASP A 316 -9.89 10.37 -27.76
CA ASP A 316 -10.92 10.70 -28.74
C ASP A 316 -11.98 9.59 -28.76
N THR A 317 -13.19 9.89 -28.28
CA THR A 317 -14.35 9.00 -28.41
C THR A 317 -15.20 9.49 -29.58
N THR A 318 -15.02 8.83 -30.71
CA THR A 318 -15.86 9.00 -31.90
C THR A 318 -17.22 8.39 -31.62
N ALA A 319 -18.19 9.21 -31.19
CA ALA A 319 -19.60 8.85 -31.15
C ALA A 319 -20.27 9.31 -32.47
N THR A 320 -20.91 8.36 -33.15
CA THR A 320 -21.62 8.52 -34.41
C THR A 320 -22.84 9.44 -34.26
N SER A 321 -23.04 10.29 -35.26
CA SER A 321 -24.03 11.37 -35.32
C SER A 321 -25.50 10.91 -35.39
N MET A 322 -26.38 11.62 -34.69
CA MET A 322 -27.73 11.95 -35.20
C MET A 322 -28.03 13.44 -34.96
N THR A 323 -28.50 14.08 -36.02
CA THR A 323 -28.79 15.51 -36.17
C THR A 323 -30.20 15.87 -35.68
N THR A 324 -30.38 17.02 -35.00
CA THR A 324 -31.09 18.22 -35.52
C THR A 324 -31.36 19.35 -34.48
N ARG A 325 -30.81 20.54 -34.82
CA ARG A 325 -31.29 21.95 -34.64
C ARG A 325 -31.05 22.78 -33.33
N PRO A 326 -30.70 24.10 -33.40
CA PRO A 326 -30.06 24.94 -32.34
C PRO A 326 -30.90 26.18 -31.91
N PRO A 327 -30.37 27.26 -31.25
CA PRO A 327 -29.27 27.41 -30.28
C PRO A 327 -29.71 28.12 -28.96
N GLY A 328 -28.99 27.87 -27.86
CA GLY A 328 -28.96 28.73 -26.67
C GLY A 328 -27.51 29.12 -26.36
N THR A 329 -27.22 30.41 -26.45
CA THR A 329 -25.90 31.03 -26.21
C THR A 329 -25.45 30.89 -24.77
N THR A 330 -24.25 30.36 -24.53
CA THR A 330 -23.46 30.70 -23.33
C THR A 330 -21.97 30.55 -23.58
N GLN A 331 -21.22 31.46 -22.94
CA GLN A 331 -19.88 31.94 -23.27
C GLN A 331 -18.77 30.93 -22.90
N SER A 332 -17.66 30.99 -23.64
CA SER A 332 -16.40 30.31 -23.34
C SER A 332 -15.75 30.87 -22.06
N PRO A 333 -15.12 30.05 -21.20
CA PRO A 333 -14.22 30.53 -20.18
C PRO A 333 -12.88 30.96 -20.78
N VAL A 334 -12.42 32.13 -20.35
CA VAL A 334 -11.14 32.75 -20.63
C VAL A 334 -10.02 31.93 -19.98
N THR A 335 -9.02 31.52 -20.76
CA THR A 335 -7.73 30.99 -20.27
C THR A 335 -6.89 32.11 -19.66
N THR A 336 -6.64 32.05 -18.34
CA THR A 336 -5.62 32.88 -17.67
C THR A 336 -4.36 32.07 -17.37
N LYS A 337 -3.23 32.65 -17.75
CA LYS A 337 -1.86 32.14 -17.63
C LYS A 337 -1.44 31.97 -16.16
N ALA A 338 -0.67 30.92 -15.85
CA ALA A 338 -0.05 30.74 -14.53
C ALA A 338 1.02 31.82 -14.27
N PRO A 339 1.11 32.41 -13.05
CA PRO A 339 2.19 33.31 -12.67
C PRO A 339 3.50 32.56 -12.42
N THR A 340 4.62 33.17 -12.83
CA THR A 340 5.99 32.71 -12.56
C THR A 340 6.46 33.19 -11.19
N THR A 341 6.99 32.28 -10.38
CA THR A 341 7.57 32.55 -9.04
C THR A 341 9.06 32.92 -9.15
N PRO A 342 9.55 34.01 -8.53
CA PRO A 342 10.97 34.20 -8.24
C PRO A 342 11.36 33.52 -6.92
N GLY A 343 12.54 32.90 -6.86
CA GLY A 343 13.08 32.25 -5.65
C GLY A 343 13.53 33.26 -4.57
N PRO A 344 13.54 32.85 -3.28
CA PRO A 344 13.78 33.77 -2.16
C PRO A 344 15.25 34.11 -1.94
N LYS A 345 15.51 35.33 -1.45
CA LYS A 345 16.81 35.80 -0.92
C LYS A 345 16.63 36.26 0.53
N PRO A 346 17.46 35.83 1.50
CA PRO A 346 17.37 36.29 2.89
C PRO A 346 17.82 37.75 3.03
N THR A 347 17.17 38.50 3.92
CA THR A 347 17.69 39.76 4.48
C THR A 347 17.89 39.54 5.97
N THR A 348 19.11 39.78 6.45
CA THR A 348 19.49 39.71 7.86
C THR A 348 19.74 41.13 8.35
N ASP A 349 18.90 41.64 9.25
CA ASP A 349 19.27 42.77 10.10
C ASP A 349 19.30 42.28 11.56
N GLY A 350 20.45 42.48 12.19
CA GLY A 350 20.79 41.90 13.48
C GLY A 350 20.34 42.71 14.69
N GLY A 351 20.44 42.05 15.86
CA GLY A 351 20.62 42.72 17.16
C GLY A 351 19.61 42.36 18.24
N GLY A 352 20.01 41.51 19.19
CA GLY A 352 19.63 41.63 20.60
C GLY A 352 18.34 40.97 21.09
N SER A 353 18.51 39.83 21.79
CA SER A 353 17.58 39.17 22.73
C SER A 353 16.23 38.67 22.18
N SER A 354 15.95 37.36 22.40
CA SER A 354 14.67 36.68 22.08
C SER A 354 14.18 36.77 20.63
N SER A 355 15.09 36.78 19.65
CA SER A 355 14.72 37.06 18.25
C SER A 355 13.94 35.90 17.62
N CYS A 356 12.60 36.00 17.62
CA CYS A 356 11.79 35.41 16.56
C CYS A 356 12.28 35.97 15.22
N ASP A 357 12.85 35.12 14.37
CA ASP A 357 13.06 35.48 12.96
C ASP A 357 11.69 35.56 12.29
N LEU A 358 11.20 36.79 12.14
CA LEU A 358 9.88 37.06 11.60
C LEU A 358 9.94 36.98 10.06
N VAL A 359 9.59 35.82 9.49
CA VAL A 359 9.50 35.66 8.04
C VAL A 359 8.12 36.14 7.58
N GLN A 360 8.03 37.36 7.04
CA GLN A 360 6.83 37.85 6.37
C GLN A 360 6.84 37.47 4.89
N GLN A 361 5.89 36.63 4.48
CA GLN A 361 5.50 36.49 3.07
C GLN A 361 4.05 36.91 2.92
N THR A 362 3.80 37.91 2.08
CA THR A 362 2.45 38.31 1.69
C THR A 362 2.08 37.58 0.41
N ASN A 363 1.25 36.54 0.55
CA ASN A 363 0.56 35.95 -0.58
C ASN A 363 -0.92 36.33 -0.49
N GLU A 364 -1.45 36.96 -1.52
CA GLU A 364 -2.88 37.21 -1.67
C GLU A 364 -3.46 36.17 -2.61
N TRP A 365 -4.45 35.43 -2.12
CA TRP A 365 -5.11 34.37 -2.88
C TRP A 365 -6.58 34.71 -3.00
N LEU A 366 -7.09 34.76 -4.21
CA LEU A 366 -8.53 34.89 -4.47
C LEU A 366 -9.23 33.57 -4.13
N GLY A 367 -10.51 33.66 -3.79
CA GLY A 367 -11.27 32.55 -3.21
C GLY A 367 -11.31 31.23 -3.95
N ASN A 368 -11.67 30.17 -3.21
CA ASN A 368 -11.76 28.77 -3.62
C ASN A 368 -10.43 28.16 -4.07
N PHE A 369 -9.35 28.44 -3.33
CA PHE A 369 -8.03 27.89 -3.64
C PHE A 369 -7.62 26.81 -2.62
N GLN A 370 -6.88 25.82 -3.12
CA GLN A 370 -6.10 24.88 -2.32
C GLN A 370 -4.64 25.35 -2.36
N ALA A 371 -4.01 25.50 -1.20
CA ALA A 371 -2.59 25.81 -1.14
C ALA A 371 -1.91 25.02 -0.04
N ASN A 372 -0.71 24.53 -0.37
CA ASN A 372 0.22 23.99 0.60
C ASN A 372 1.05 25.14 1.16
N LEU A 373 0.88 25.43 2.44
CA LEU A 373 1.78 26.35 3.15
C LEU A 373 3.01 25.58 3.60
N ILE A 374 4.09 25.71 2.83
CA ILE A 374 5.39 25.12 3.18
C ILE A 374 6.17 26.14 3.99
N VAL A 375 6.32 25.89 5.29
CA VAL A 375 7.21 26.68 6.15
C VAL A 375 8.54 25.95 6.27
N GLN A 376 9.58 26.50 5.64
CA GLN A 376 10.94 26.01 5.82
C GLN A 376 11.56 26.68 7.03
N VAL A 377 11.83 25.88 8.07
CA VAL A 377 12.60 26.32 9.23
C VAL A 377 14.03 25.82 9.05
N PRO A 378 15.01 26.70 8.76
CA PRO A 378 16.36 26.28 8.35
C PRO A 378 17.23 25.77 9.51
N VAL A 379 16.72 25.80 10.74
CA VAL A 379 17.41 25.39 11.96
C VAL A 379 16.49 24.56 12.86
N THR A 380 17.07 23.79 13.77
CA THR A 380 16.31 23.06 14.81
C THR A 380 15.71 24.05 15.80
N VAL A 381 14.39 23.98 15.99
CA VAL A 381 13.63 24.88 16.89
C VAL A 381 12.87 24.08 17.94
N LYS A 382 12.66 24.67 19.12
CA LYS A 382 11.89 24.01 20.19
C LYS A 382 10.39 24.16 19.95
N SER A 383 9.96 25.29 19.37
CA SER A 383 8.57 25.53 19.02
C SER A 383 8.44 26.55 17.89
N TRP A 384 7.31 26.55 17.21
CA TRP A 384 6.97 27.55 16.20
C TRP A 384 5.47 27.85 16.25
N THR A 385 5.06 29.02 15.77
CA THR A 385 3.65 29.41 15.68
C THR A 385 3.36 30.10 14.35
N ILE A 386 2.24 29.73 13.70
CA ILE A 386 1.72 30.40 12.51
C ILE A 386 0.42 31.11 12.89
N THR A 387 0.32 32.40 12.55
CA THR A 387 -0.92 33.18 12.71
C THR A 387 -1.53 33.47 11.35
N LEU A 388 -2.73 32.94 11.10
CA LEU A 388 -3.53 33.24 9.91
C LEU A 388 -4.54 34.33 10.24
N THR A 389 -4.62 35.37 9.41
CA THR A 389 -5.60 36.45 9.56
C THR A 389 -6.53 36.48 8.36
N PHE A 390 -7.83 36.44 8.62
CA PHE A 390 -8.87 36.45 7.59
C PHE A 390 -9.56 37.80 7.55
N SER A 391 -9.85 38.31 6.35
CA SER A 391 -10.52 39.60 6.15
C SER A 391 -12.05 39.54 6.31
N GLY A 392 -12.61 38.36 6.63
CA GLY A 392 -14.04 38.13 6.81
C GLY A 392 -14.34 36.92 7.68
N VAL A 393 -15.63 36.67 7.94
CA VAL A 393 -16.10 35.55 8.80
C VAL A 393 -15.80 34.20 8.14
N VAL A 394 -15.17 33.29 8.89
CA VAL A 394 -14.82 31.93 8.44
C VAL A 394 -15.78 30.92 9.06
N THR A 395 -16.50 30.16 8.24
CA THR A 395 -17.54 29.22 8.72
C THR A 395 -17.14 27.74 8.66
N GLN A 396 -16.02 27.40 8.01
CA GLN A 396 -15.58 25.99 7.85
C GLN A 396 -14.04 25.81 7.90
N PHE A 397 -13.34 26.46 8.84
CA PHE A 397 -11.90 26.27 9.00
C PHE A 397 -11.56 24.85 9.48
N ARG A 398 -10.72 24.12 8.74
CA ARG A 398 -10.11 22.87 9.21
C ARG A 398 -8.60 22.98 9.13
N VAL A 399 -7.89 22.50 10.13
CA VAL A 399 -6.45 22.31 10.08
C VAL A 399 -6.21 20.86 10.43
N SER A 400 -5.57 20.14 9.52
CA SER A 400 -5.12 18.79 9.76
C SER A 400 -3.61 18.81 9.95
N SER A 401 -3.17 18.68 11.19
CA SER A 401 -1.77 18.32 11.46
C SER A 401 -1.70 16.80 11.45
N MET A 402 -1.11 16.20 10.40
CA MET A 402 -0.69 14.80 10.52
C MET A 402 0.64 14.77 11.29
N PRO A 403 0.77 13.96 12.36
CA PRO A 403 2.07 13.56 12.87
C PRO A 403 2.84 12.93 11.69
N ARG A 404 4.14 13.25 11.56
CA ARG A 404 5.02 12.87 10.43
C ARG A 404 4.92 11.39 10.02
N ILE A 405 3.91 11.02 9.23
CA ILE A 405 3.79 9.67 8.65
C ILE A 405 3.42 9.74 7.16
N PHE A 406 3.00 10.90 6.62
CA PHE A 406 2.70 11.04 5.19
C PHE A 406 3.13 12.41 4.66
N PRO A 407 3.90 12.49 3.56
CA PRO A 407 3.84 13.64 2.67
C PRO A 407 2.61 13.48 1.77
N CYS A 408 1.87 14.57 1.56
CA CYS A 408 0.70 14.75 0.68
C CYS A 408 -0.68 14.83 1.38
N ASP A 409 -0.95 16.04 1.86
CA ASP A 409 -2.13 16.91 1.62
C ASP A 409 -3.52 16.62 2.24
N CYS A 410 -4.15 17.74 2.65
CA CYS A 410 -5.52 17.85 3.16
C CYS A 410 -6.30 19.01 2.50
N LEU A 411 -7.63 18.89 2.49
CA LEU A 411 -8.59 19.66 1.70
C LEU A 411 -9.16 20.90 2.44
N LEU A 412 -9.16 22.08 1.81
CA LEU A 412 -9.87 23.29 2.27
C LEU A 412 -10.44 24.13 1.12
N LEU A 413 -11.55 24.83 1.37
CA LEU A 413 -12.31 25.67 0.42
C LEU A 413 -12.59 27.06 1.03
N PHE A 414 -11.85 28.14 0.75
CA PHE A 414 -12.23 29.52 1.20
C PHE A 414 -11.78 30.70 0.32
N SER A 415 -12.34 31.88 0.64
CA SER A 415 -12.51 33.06 -0.22
C SER A 415 -11.43 34.16 -0.22
N THR A 416 -10.47 34.22 0.73
CA THR A 416 -9.18 34.98 0.67
C THR A 416 -8.47 34.88 2.03
N CYS A 417 -7.14 34.66 2.06
CA CYS A 417 -6.33 34.54 3.29
C CYS A 417 -5.05 35.39 3.21
N LYS A 418 -4.66 36.09 4.30
CA LYS A 418 -3.35 36.74 4.46
C LYS A 418 -2.56 36.07 5.59
N ILE A 419 -1.30 35.73 5.32
CA ILE A 419 -0.36 35.27 6.35
C ILE A 419 0.22 36.52 7.01
N ALA A 420 -0.06 36.72 8.29
CA ALA A 420 0.33 37.93 8.98
C ALA A 420 1.73 37.82 9.59
N ASN A 421 2.08 36.73 10.30
CA ASN A 421 3.38 36.58 10.95
C ASN A 421 3.76 35.09 11.17
N LEU A 422 5.05 34.78 11.02
CA LEU A 422 5.70 33.56 11.51
C LEU A 422 6.59 33.94 12.70
N CYS A 423 6.42 33.30 13.85
CA CYS A 423 7.32 33.47 15.01
C CYS A 423 7.99 32.12 15.31
N VAL A 424 9.30 32.14 15.45
CA VAL A 424 10.15 30.97 15.68
C VAL A 424 10.86 31.17 17.03
N VAL A 425 10.68 30.24 17.99
CA VAL A 425 11.26 30.35 19.35
C VAL A 425 12.11 29.13 19.71
#